data_AF-A0A1H8QDD1-F1
#
_entry.id   AF-A0A1H8QDD1-F1
#
_cell.length_a   1.000
_cell.length_b   1.000
_cell.length_c   1.000
_cell.angle_alpha   90.00
_cell.angle_beta   90.00
_cell.angle_gamma   90.00
#
_symmetry.space_group_name_H-M   'P 1'
#
loop_
_entity.id
_entity.type
_entity.pdbx_description
1 polymer ?
#
loop_
_entity_poly.entity_id
_entity_poly.type
_entity_poly.pdbx_seq_one_letter_code
_entity_poly.pdbx_strand_id
1 'polypeptide(L)'
;MAGGRRLAALNLLIADGRLPKDHEVDCRMVGRQEAVEMSLSENSGREHMRPADLVMAYRNLTDAGLSPDEIAPRFGVSPLTIRRYLKLANVSPKIFALYAEGRISFEQISALALTDDHELQERLWEHTPE
;
A
#
# COMPACT_ATOMS: atom_id res chain seq x y z
N MET A 1 13.79 -6.92 -17.31
CA MET A 1 14.03 -8.34 -16.98
C MET A 1 13.41 -8.60 -15.62
N ALA A 2 12.39 -9.45 -15.55
CA ALA A 2 11.84 -9.95 -14.30
C ALA A 2 12.63 -11.20 -13.87
N GLY A 3 12.75 -11.48 -12.55
CA GLY A 3 13.39 -12.71 -12.06
C GLY A 3 14.76 -12.60 -11.37
N GLY A 4 15.25 -11.40 -11.03
CA GLY A 4 16.58 -11.21 -10.43
C GLY A 4 16.85 -12.03 -9.14
N ARG A 5 15.82 -12.32 -8.33
CA ARG A 5 15.95 -13.16 -7.12
C ARG A 5 16.13 -14.65 -7.45
N ARG A 6 15.46 -15.17 -8.48
CA ARG A 6 15.66 -16.57 -8.93
C ARG A 6 17.03 -16.74 -9.57
N LEU A 7 17.49 -15.76 -10.34
CA LEU A 7 18.84 -15.76 -10.89
C LEU A 7 19.90 -15.76 -9.77
N ALA A 8 19.72 -14.94 -8.73
CA ALA A 8 20.63 -14.95 -7.58
C ALA A 8 20.64 -16.29 -6.83
N ALA A 9 19.47 -16.91 -6.64
CA ALA A 9 19.36 -18.22 -5.99
C ALA A 9 19.99 -19.35 -6.83
N LEU A 10 19.80 -19.34 -8.15
CA LEU A 10 20.44 -20.30 -9.07
C LEU A 10 21.97 -20.16 -9.04
N ASN A 11 22.48 -18.93 -9.06
CA ASN A 11 23.92 -18.69 -8.94
C ASN A 11 24.50 -19.18 -7.61
N LEU A 12 23.75 -19.05 -6.51
CA LEU A 12 24.16 -19.60 -5.22
C LEU A 12 24.19 -21.13 -5.21
N LEU A 13 23.21 -21.79 -5.82
CA LEU A 13 23.17 -23.26 -5.92
C LEU A 13 24.27 -23.82 -6.84
N ILE A 14 24.65 -23.08 -7.89
CA ILE A 14 25.80 -23.41 -8.74
C ILE A 14 27.11 -23.22 -7.96
N ALA A 15 27.22 -22.14 -7.18
CA ALA A 15 28.39 -21.89 -6.34
C ALA A 15 28.57 -22.94 -5.23
N ASP A 16 27.46 -23.45 -4.69
CA ASP A 16 27.42 -24.54 -3.69
C ASP A 16 27.61 -25.93 -4.32
N GLY A 17 27.82 -26.03 -5.64
CA GLY A 17 28.06 -27.29 -6.37
C GLY A 17 26.85 -28.20 -6.48
N ARG A 18 25.67 -27.73 -6.05
CA ARG A 18 24.40 -28.49 -6.06
C ARG A 18 23.71 -28.46 -7.41
N LEU A 19 24.10 -27.54 -8.29
CA LEU A 19 23.74 -27.50 -9.70
C LEU A 19 25.01 -27.37 -10.55
N PRO A 20 25.11 -28.09 -11.67
CA PRO A 20 26.24 -27.95 -12.57
C PRO A 20 26.16 -26.61 -13.32
N LYS A 21 27.31 -26.06 -13.73
CA LYS A 21 27.41 -24.70 -14.31
C LYS A 21 26.65 -24.55 -15.64
N ASP A 22 26.40 -25.66 -16.30
CA ASP A 22 25.69 -25.84 -17.57
C ASP A 22 24.21 -26.24 -17.37
N HIS A 23 23.66 -26.07 -16.17
CA HIS A 23 22.25 -26.36 -15.92
C HIS A 23 21.35 -25.43 -16.75
N GLU A 24 20.72 -26.00 -17.77
CA GLU A 24 19.76 -25.30 -18.62
C GLU A 24 18.49 -24.99 -17.84
N VAL A 25 18.11 -23.71 -17.85
CA VAL A 25 16.85 -23.24 -17.28
C VAL A 25 15.96 -22.82 -18.43
N ASP A 26 14.76 -23.40 -18.50
CA ASP A 26 13.77 -23.04 -19.51
C ASP A 26 13.37 -21.56 -19.35
N CYS A 27 13.97 -20.71 -20.18
CA CYS A 27 13.71 -19.29 -20.21
C CYS A 27 12.79 -18.96 -21.37
N ARG A 28 11.54 -18.59 -21.06
CA ARG A 28 10.61 -18.08 -22.07
C ARG A 28 11.07 -16.68 -22.53
N MET A 29 11.52 -16.57 -23.78
CA MET A 29 11.83 -15.29 -24.40
C MET A 29 10.53 -14.57 -24.78
N VAL A 30 10.19 -13.51 -24.07
CA VAL A 30 9.05 -12.62 -24.37
C VAL A 30 9.56 -11.28 -24.88
N GLY A 31 8.80 -10.63 -25.77
CA GLY A 31 9.18 -9.34 -26.35
C GLY A 31 9.36 -8.26 -25.28
N ARG A 32 10.17 -7.22 -25.52
CA ARG A 32 10.45 -6.17 -24.52
C ARG A 32 9.19 -5.53 -23.92
N GLN A 33 8.12 -5.39 -24.71
CA GLN A 33 6.82 -4.89 -24.22
C GLN A 33 6.10 -5.91 -23.32
N GLU A 34 6.00 -7.19 -23.72
CA GLU A 34 5.41 -8.26 -22.89
C GLU A 34 6.20 -8.49 -21.59
N ALA A 35 7.53 -8.36 -21.64
CA ALA A 35 8.38 -8.45 -20.46
C ALA A 35 8.11 -7.32 -19.45
N VAL A 36 7.73 -6.13 -19.94
CA VAL A 36 7.37 -4.98 -19.11
C VAL A 36 5.98 -5.18 -18.52
N GLU A 37 4.99 -5.62 -19.30
CA GLU A 37 3.63 -5.89 -18.81
C GLU A 37 3.59 -7.05 -17.81
N MET A 38 4.34 -8.12 -18.06
CA MET A 38 4.45 -9.25 -17.14
C MET A 38 5.23 -8.86 -15.88
N SER A 39 6.27 -8.03 -15.99
CA SER A 39 6.98 -7.46 -14.84
C SER A 39 6.13 -6.47 -14.04
N LEU A 40 5.27 -5.67 -14.69
CA LEU A 40 4.31 -4.78 -14.04
C LEU A 40 3.25 -5.57 -13.30
N SER A 41 2.80 -6.69 -13.88
CA SER A 41 1.87 -7.62 -13.22
C SER A 41 2.54 -8.33 -12.03
N GLU A 42 3.78 -8.82 -12.16
CA GLU A 42 4.53 -9.41 -11.03
C GLU A 42 4.85 -8.36 -9.94
N ASN A 43 4.98 -7.08 -10.30
CA ASN A 43 5.21 -5.97 -9.37
C ASN A 43 3.91 -5.36 -8.79
N SER A 44 2.74 -5.65 -9.37
CA SER A 44 1.43 -5.23 -8.85
C SER A 44 1.00 -5.99 -7.59
N GLY A 45 1.71 -7.07 -7.25
CA GLY A 45 1.62 -7.76 -5.96
C GLY A 45 2.57 -7.22 -4.88
N ARG A 46 3.39 -6.19 -5.15
CA ARG A 46 4.07 -5.44 -4.09
C ARG A 46 3.02 -4.55 -3.43
N GLU A 47 2.77 -4.82 -2.16
CA GLU A 47 1.77 -4.15 -1.32
C GLU A 47 1.69 -2.66 -1.67
N HIS A 48 0.57 -2.26 -2.28
CA HIS A 48 0.13 -0.87 -2.16
C HIS A 48 0.22 -0.55 -0.67
N MET A 49 0.95 0.52 -0.31
CA MET A 49 1.06 0.99 1.06
C MET A 49 -0.31 0.87 1.74
N ARG A 50 -0.39 0.17 2.88
CA ARG A 50 -1.70 -0.12 3.48
C ARG A 50 -2.44 1.19 3.68
N PRO A 51 -3.76 1.26 3.46
CA PRO A 51 -4.49 2.52 3.54
C PRO A 51 -4.27 3.30 4.86
N ALA A 52 -4.12 2.61 5.99
CA ALA A 52 -3.75 3.23 7.26
C ALA A 52 -2.33 3.85 7.26
N ASP A 53 -1.36 3.20 6.60
CA ASP A 53 -0.01 3.73 6.44
C ASP A 53 0.00 4.97 5.53
N LEU A 54 -0.88 5.02 4.50
CA LEU A 54 -1.06 6.20 3.66
C LEU A 54 -1.58 7.41 4.45
N VAL A 55 -2.51 7.20 5.38
CA VAL A 55 -3.00 8.28 6.25
C VAL A 55 -1.85 8.90 7.04
N MET A 56 -1.01 8.07 7.65
CA MET A 56 0.16 8.52 8.41
C MET A 56 1.21 9.20 7.52
N ALA A 57 1.46 8.65 6.33
CA ALA A 57 2.39 9.24 5.37
C ALA A 57 1.94 10.64 4.92
N TYR A 58 0.66 10.83 4.59
CA TYR A 58 0.13 12.13 4.20
C TYR A 58 0.16 13.13 5.35
N ARG A 59 -0.15 12.69 6.57
CA ARG A 59 -0.05 13.52 7.77
C ARG A 59 1.36 14.02 7.97
N ASN A 60 2.35 13.12 7.97
CA ASN A 60 3.76 13.48 8.14
C ASN A 60 4.26 14.48 7.08
N LEU A 61 3.83 14.32 5.83
CA LEU A 61 4.17 15.26 4.75
C LEU A 61 3.50 16.62 4.92
N THR A 62 2.25 16.63 5.41
CA THR A 62 1.53 17.88 5.70
C THR A 62 2.17 18.61 6.89
N ASP A 63 2.53 17.88 7.94
CA ASP A 63 3.24 18.40 9.12
C ASP A 63 4.64 18.92 8.75
N ALA A 64 5.27 18.37 7.71
CA ALA A 64 6.50 18.87 7.12
C ALA A 64 6.31 20.12 6.22
N GLY A 65 5.08 20.62 6.10
CA GLY A 65 4.74 21.86 5.39
C GLY A 65 4.33 21.69 3.93
N LEU A 66 4.17 20.46 3.42
CA LEU A 66 3.71 20.25 2.05
C LEU A 66 2.19 20.37 1.96
N SER A 67 1.71 21.04 0.91
CA SER A 67 0.29 21.11 0.60
C SER A 67 -0.23 19.81 -0.03
N PRO A 68 -1.53 19.50 0.06
CA PRO A 68 -2.13 18.35 -0.62
C PRO A 68 -1.87 18.33 -2.14
N ASP A 69 -1.74 19.49 -2.76
CA ASP A 69 -1.46 19.67 -4.18
C ASP A 69 -0.01 19.30 -4.55
N GLU A 70 0.94 19.43 -3.60
CA GLU A 70 2.33 18.99 -3.75
C GLU A 70 2.54 17.51 -3.40
N ILE A 71 1.69 16.97 -2.51
CA ILE A 71 1.73 15.57 -2.08
C ILE A 71 1.11 14.66 -3.14
N ALA A 72 -0.06 15.02 -3.68
CA ALA A 72 -0.84 14.21 -4.60
C ALA A 72 -0.05 13.62 -5.79
N PRO A 73 0.77 14.41 -6.53
CA PRO A 73 1.57 13.89 -7.64
C PRO A 73 2.59 12.82 -7.23
N ARG A 74 3.08 12.85 -5.98
CA ARG A 74 4.08 11.87 -5.48
C ARG A 74 3.51 10.47 -5.31
N PHE A 75 2.19 10.39 -5.10
CA PHE A 75 1.45 9.13 -4.90
C PHE A 75 0.56 8.78 -6.11
N GLY A 76 0.55 9.60 -7.16
CA GLY A 76 -0.27 9.36 -8.36
C GLY A 76 -1.78 9.48 -8.10
N VAL A 77 -2.19 10.27 -7.11
CA VAL A 77 -3.60 10.46 -6.72
C VAL A 77 -4.02 11.93 -6.87
N SER A 78 -5.31 12.21 -6.69
CA SER A 78 -5.81 13.60 -6.69
C SER A 78 -5.57 14.31 -5.35
N PRO A 79 -5.43 15.64 -5.30
CA PRO A 79 -5.39 16.40 -4.05
C PRO A 79 -6.61 16.16 -3.16
N LEU A 80 -7.78 15.89 -3.76
CA LEU A 80 -8.99 15.51 -3.04
C LEU A 80 -8.82 14.17 -2.30
N THR A 81 -8.12 13.20 -2.89
CA THR A 81 -7.79 11.93 -2.24
C THR A 81 -6.94 12.16 -1.00
N ILE A 82 -5.91 13.01 -1.09
CA ILE A 82 -5.06 13.37 0.05
C ILE A 82 -5.89 13.99 1.18
N ARG A 83 -6.75 14.98 0.86
CA ARG A 83 -7.63 15.63 1.85
C ARG A 83 -8.57 14.64 2.53
N ARG A 84 -9.13 13.67 1.80
CA ARG A 84 -9.99 12.62 2.37
C ARG A 84 -9.24 11.75 3.38
N TYR A 85 -8.04 11.30 3.04
CA TYR A 85 -7.21 10.50 3.94
C TYR A 85 -6.76 11.30 5.17
N LEU A 86 -6.41 12.58 5.01
CA LEU A 86 -6.06 13.45 6.14
C LEU A 86 -7.22 13.62 7.14
N LYS A 87 -8.48 13.62 6.68
CA LYS A 87 -9.63 13.62 7.60
C LYS A 87 -9.67 12.37 8.49
N LEU A 88 -9.24 11.23 7.97
CA LEU A 88 -9.17 10.00 8.77
C LEU A 88 -8.11 10.07 9.87
N ALA A 89 -7.10 10.93 9.73
CA ALA A 89 -6.10 11.14 10.77
C ALA A 89 -6.68 11.81 12.04
N ASN A 90 -7.86 12.42 11.94
CA ASN A 90 -8.56 13.06 13.06
C ASN A 90 -9.59 12.16 13.73
N VAL A 91 -9.78 10.93 13.26
CA VAL A 91 -10.70 9.95 13.87
C VAL A 91 -10.11 9.42 15.18
N SER A 92 -10.97 8.99 16.11
CA SER A 92 -10.59 8.37 17.37
C SER A 92 -9.52 7.29 17.13
N PRO A 93 -8.43 7.27 17.94
CA PRO A 93 -7.41 6.25 17.84
C PRO A 93 -7.95 4.82 17.91
N LYS A 94 -9.04 4.58 18.66
CA LYS A 94 -9.65 3.25 18.75
C LYS A 94 -10.28 2.82 17.43
N ILE A 95 -11.05 3.72 16.80
CA ILE A 95 -11.69 3.46 15.50
C ILE A 95 -10.62 3.35 14.41
N PHE A 96 -9.59 4.19 14.44
CA PHE A 96 -8.48 4.11 13.49
C PHE A 96 -7.70 2.79 13.61
N ALA A 97 -7.54 2.24 14.83
CA ALA A 97 -6.93 0.92 15.03
C ALA A 97 -7.75 -0.19 14.35
N LEU A 98 -9.09 -0.15 14.48
CA LEU A 98 -9.97 -1.10 13.78
C LEU A 98 -9.80 -1.02 12.26
N TYR A 99 -9.59 0.18 11.72
CA TYR A 99 -9.30 0.37 10.30
C TYR A 99 -7.92 -0.18 9.89
N ALA A 100 -6.90 0.03 10.73
CA ALA A 100 -5.56 -0.52 10.51
C ALA A 100 -5.52 -2.06 10.58
N GLU A 101 -6.41 -2.66 11.38
CA GLU A 101 -6.63 -4.11 11.46
C GLU A 101 -7.51 -4.66 10.32
N GLY A 102 -8.06 -3.80 9.46
CA GLY A 102 -8.96 -4.20 8.38
C GLY A 102 -10.36 -4.61 8.83
N ARG A 103 -10.76 -4.27 10.06
CA ARG A 103 -12.07 -4.59 10.63
C ARG A 103 -13.18 -3.64 10.19
N ILE A 104 -12.83 -2.45 9.72
CA ILE A 104 -13.76 -1.48 9.15
C ILE A 104 -13.27 -1.01 7.78
N SER A 105 -14.21 -0.69 6.89
CA SER A 105 -13.92 -0.22 5.54
C SER A 105 -13.58 1.27 5.51
N PHE A 106 -12.99 1.73 4.40
CA PHE A 106 -12.73 3.16 4.18
C PHE A 106 -14.02 3.99 4.24
N GLU A 107 -15.14 3.47 3.75
CA GLU A 107 -16.43 4.18 3.78
C GLU A 107 -16.97 4.30 5.21
N GLN A 108 -16.86 3.23 6.01
CA GLN A 108 -17.31 3.22 7.40
C GLN A 108 -16.52 4.22 8.25
N ILE A 109 -15.19 4.22 8.16
CA ILE A 109 -14.37 5.20 8.89
C ILE A 109 -14.60 6.63 8.37
N SER A 110 -14.83 6.80 7.06
CA SER A 110 -15.13 8.13 6.47
C SER A 110 -16.45 8.70 6.97
N ALA A 111 -17.45 7.86 7.22
CA ALA A 111 -18.73 8.29 7.80
C ALA A 111 -18.56 8.78 9.25
N LEU A 112 -17.72 8.11 10.03
CA LEU A 112 -17.38 8.55 11.40
C LEU A 112 -16.54 9.82 11.42
N ALA A 113 -15.69 10.02 10.41
CA ALA A 113 -14.88 11.23 10.22
C ALA A 113 -15.68 12.50 9.85
N LEU A 114 -17.02 12.44 9.81
CA LEU A 114 -17.89 13.61 9.61
C LEU A 114 -17.98 14.50 10.85
N THR A 115 -17.71 13.95 12.03
CA THR A 115 -17.60 14.68 13.30
C THR A 115 -16.16 14.58 13.80
N ASP A 116 -15.66 15.62 14.46
CA ASP A 116 -14.34 15.61 15.10
C ASP A 116 -14.41 15.16 16.58
N ASP A 117 -15.62 14.87 17.09
CA ASP A 117 -15.84 14.39 18.46
C ASP A 117 -15.57 12.89 18.58
N HIS A 118 -14.45 12.54 19.24
CA HIS A 118 -14.02 11.17 19.44
C HIS A 118 -14.98 10.34 20.29
N GLU A 119 -15.61 10.93 21.32
CA GLU A 119 -16.59 10.21 22.15
C GLU A 119 -17.83 9.88 21.33
N LEU A 120 -18.29 10.82 20.50
CA LEU A 120 -19.42 10.60 19.62
C LEU A 120 -19.11 9.54 18.55
N GLN A 121 -17.91 9.55 17.96
CA GLN A 121 -17.49 8.53 17.00
C GLN A 121 -17.52 7.12 17.61
N GLU A 122 -16.98 6.96 18.81
CA GLU A 122 -16.96 5.68 19.53
C GLU A 122 -18.38 5.22 19.86
N ARG A 123 -19.23 6.10 20.37
CA ARG A 123 -20.64 5.77 20.65
C ARG A 123 -21.43 5.40 19.39
N LEU A 124 -21.24 6.13 18.30
CA LEU A 124 -21.88 5.81 17.02
C LEU A 124 -21.43 4.44 16.52
N TRP A 125 -20.16 4.11 16.67
CA TRP A 125 -19.64 2.80 16.32
C TRP A 125 -20.23 1.67 17.18
N GLU A 126 -20.27 1.84 18.51
CA GLU A 126 -20.86 0.86 19.44
C GLU A 126 -22.36 0.62 19.20
N HIS A 127 -23.07 1.62 18.69
CA HIS A 127 -24.50 1.54 18.39
C HIS A 127 -24.81 1.19 16.93
N THR A 128 -23.81 0.95 16.08
CA THR A 128 -24.03 0.50 14.70
C THR A 128 -24.27 -1.02 14.71
N PRO A 129 -25.49 -1.51 14.41
CA PRO A 129 -25.72 -2.96 14.29
C PRO A 129 -24.94 -3.52 13.09
N GLU A 130 -24.45 -4.76 13.23
CA GLU A 130 -23.68 -5.49 12.19
C GLU A 130 -24.41 -5.63 10.85
#